data_AF-A0A1F8N5K1-F1
#
_entry.id   AF-A0A1F8N5K1-F1
#
_cell.length_a   1.000
_cell.length_b   1.000
_cell.length_c   1.000
_cell.angle_alpha   90.00
_cell.angle_beta   90.00
_cell.angle_gamma   90.00
#
_symmetry.space_group_name_H-M   'P 1'
#
loop_
_entity.id
_entity.type
_entity.pdbx_description
1 polymer ?
#
loop_
_entity_poly.entity_id
_entity_poly.type
_entity_poly.pdbx_seq_one_letter_code
_entity_poly.pdbx_strand_id
1 'polypeptide(L)'
;MADHVEAIRQHVGNKIVDYVLVNSNVQATLPPEWQVSVVSPDVQGLGGVELVMADTVDEENRLRHDSKKLGSSLMGFYYEKRQGNGRRTGWLSLLNHR
;
A
#
# COMPACT_ATOMS: atom_id res chain seq x y z
N MET A 1 6.83 7.06 -3.87
CA MET A 1 6.85 5.81 -3.06
C MET A 1 8.13 5.02 -3.30
N ALA A 2 8.54 4.78 -4.55
CA ALA A 2 9.79 4.10 -4.88
C ALA A 2 11.02 4.69 -4.15
N ASP A 3 11.13 6.02 -4.05
CA ASP A 3 12.20 6.69 -3.28
C ASP A 3 12.25 6.27 -1.81
N HIS A 4 11.10 5.96 -1.20
CA HIS A 4 11.04 5.51 0.19
C HIS A 4 11.59 4.09 0.32
N VAL A 5 11.27 3.21 -0.64
CA VAL A 5 11.80 1.84 -0.70
C VAL A 5 13.30 1.87 -0.90
N GLU A 6 13.78 2.72 -1.81
CA GLU A 6 15.20 2.90 -2.09
C GLU A 6 15.94 3.45 -0.86
N ALA A 7 15.39 4.48 -0.20
CA ALA A 7 15.95 4.99 1.05
C ALA A 7 16.07 3.90 2.12
N ILE A 8 15.04 3.07 2.31
CA ILE A 8 15.10 1.94 3.26
C ILE A 8 16.20 0.95 2.85
N ARG A 9 16.25 0.55 1.58
CA ARG A 9 17.27 -0.39 1.06
C ARG A 9 18.69 0.11 1.26
N GLN A 10 18.95 1.41 1.11
CA GLN A 10 20.26 2.00 1.37
C GLN A 10 20.70 1.88 2.83
N HIS A 11 19.76 1.82 3.78
CA HIS A 11 20.07 1.71 5.21
C HIS A 11 20.14 0.27 5.71
N VAL A 12 19.30 -0.64 5.18
CA VAL A 12 19.15 -2.01 5.72
C VAL A 12 19.48 -3.12 4.72
N GLY A 13 19.80 -2.78 3.47
CA GLY A 13 20.12 -3.71 2.40
C GLY A 13 18.93 -4.10 1.51
N ASN A 14 19.24 -4.66 0.34
CA ASN A 14 18.27 -4.80 -0.77
C ASN A 14 17.25 -5.95 -0.63
N LYS A 15 17.39 -6.82 0.38
CA LYS A 15 16.61 -8.08 0.52
C LYS A 15 15.63 -8.09 1.69
N ILE A 16 15.32 -6.93 2.28
CA ILE A 16 14.50 -6.84 3.48
C ILE A 16 13.02 -6.57 3.17
N VAL A 17 12.72 -6.01 2.00
CA VAL A 17 11.36 -5.64 1.60
C VAL A 17 10.97 -6.47 0.39
N ASP A 18 9.98 -7.35 0.57
CA ASP A 18 9.37 -8.14 -0.51
C ASP A 18 8.08 -7.51 -1.03
N TYR A 19 7.35 -6.82 -0.14
CA TYR A 19 6.03 -6.24 -0.42
C TYR A 19 5.94 -4.83 0.16
N VAL A 20 5.20 -3.96 -0.53
CA VAL A 20 4.83 -2.66 0.02
C VAL A 20 3.34 -2.44 -0.15
N LEU A 21 2.66 -2.18 0.97
CA LEU A 21 1.26 -1.77 0.99
C LEU A 21 1.17 -0.24 0.83
N VAL A 22 0.53 0.21 -0.25
CA VAL A 22 0.35 1.62 -0.57
C VAL A 22 -1.14 1.96 -0.58
N ASN A 23 -1.47 3.13 -0.05
CA ASN A 23 -2.84 3.63 -0.10
C ASN A 23 -3.28 3.85 -1.56
N SER A 24 -4.41 3.26 -1.96
CA SER A 24 -5.00 3.46 -3.28
C SER A 24 -5.85 4.73 -3.38
N ASN A 25 -6.24 5.32 -2.24
CA ASN A 25 -7.02 6.55 -2.21
C ASN A 25 -6.12 7.77 -2.39
N VAL A 26 -5.77 8.05 -3.64
CA VAL A 26 -4.86 9.16 -4.00
C VAL A 26 -5.57 10.48 -4.32
N GLN A 27 -6.91 10.49 -4.30
CA GLN A 27 -7.73 11.66 -4.66
C GLN A 27 -8.04 12.56 -3.46
N ALA A 28 -7.26 12.46 -2.39
CA ALA A 28 -7.46 13.29 -1.21
C ALA A 28 -7.17 14.76 -1.53
N THR A 29 -8.20 15.62 -1.43
CA THR A 29 -8.00 17.06 -1.37
C THR A 29 -7.38 17.39 -0.01
N LEU A 30 -6.08 17.70 -0.02
CA LEU A 30 -5.37 18.14 1.18
C LEU A 30 -5.42 19.68 1.25
N PRO A 31 -5.68 20.26 2.43
CA PRO A 31 -5.59 21.70 2.62
C PRO A 31 -4.21 22.24 2.18
N PRO A 32 -4.15 23.28 1.32
CA PRO A 32 -2.89 23.82 0.80
C PRO A 32 -1.89 24.26 1.89
N GLU A 33 -2.41 24.71 3.02
CA GLU A 33 -1.61 25.15 4.18
C GLU A 33 -0.75 24.05 4.79
N TRP A 34 -1.08 22.77 4.55
CA TRP A 34 -0.31 21.66 5.10
C TRP A 34 1.00 21.40 4.34
N GLN A 35 1.17 21.96 3.14
CA GLN A 35 2.40 21.83 2.32
C GLN A 35 2.86 20.38 2.12
N VAL A 36 1.92 19.44 2.08
CA VAL A 36 2.17 18.02 1.83
C VAL A 36 1.47 17.58 0.56
N SER A 37 2.09 16.62 -0.14
CA SER A 37 1.52 15.98 -1.31
C SER A 37 1.26 14.50 -1.05
N VAL A 38 0.17 13.97 -1.58
CA VAL A 38 -0.08 12.52 -1.58
C VAL A 38 1.06 11.80 -2.32
N VAL A 39 1.57 10.74 -1.73
CA VAL A 39 2.60 9.92 -2.36
C VAL A 39 1.96 9.04 -3.44
N SER A 40 2.38 9.21 -4.69
CA SER A 40 1.89 8.39 -5.80
C SER A 40 2.36 6.92 -5.69
N PRO A 41 1.48 5.94 -5.99
CA PRO A 41 1.83 4.53 -6.12
C PRO A 41 2.58 4.30 -7.43
N ASP A 42 3.82 4.78 -7.49
CA ASP A 42 4.73 4.52 -8.61
C ASP A 42 5.41 3.16 -8.43
N VAL A 43 5.40 2.36 -9.49
CA VAL A 43 6.02 1.03 -9.55
C VAL A 43 7.43 1.05 -10.15
N GLN A 44 7.84 2.16 -10.77
CA GLN A 44 9.16 2.28 -11.36
C GLN A 44 10.24 2.19 -10.27
N GLY A 45 11.29 1.40 -10.51
CA GLY A 45 12.42 1.25 -9.57
C GLY A 45 12.20 0.29 -8.40
N LEU A 46 11.04 -0.38 -8.29
CA LEU A 46 10.77 -1.27 -7.16
C LEU A 46 11.59 -2.58 -7.14
N GLY A 47 12.13 -3.02 -8.28
CA GLY A 47 13.15 -4.08 -8.35
C GLY A 47 12.80 -5.33 -7.53
N GLY A 48 11.81 -6.11 -7.99
CA GLY A 48 11.39 -7.36 -7.34
C GLY A 48 10.48 -7.20 -6.11
N VAL A 49 10.26 -5.97 -5.63
CA VAL A 49 9.23 -5.68 -4.62
C VAL A 49 7.86 -5.68 -5.28
N GLU A 50 6.91 -6.39 -4.69
CA GLU A 50 5.53 -6.42 -5.16
C GLU A 50 4.69 -5.32 -4.47
N LEU A 51 3.97 -4.56 -5.29
CA LEU A 51 3.08 -3.50 -4.82
C LEU A 51 1.73 -4.09 -4.44
N VAL A 52 1.27 -3.81 -3.23
CA VAL A 52 -0.07 -4.13 -2.75
C VAL A 52 -0.81 -2.80 -2.58
N MET A 53 -2.01 -2.69 -3.13
CA MET A 53 -2.80 -1.46 -3.05
C MET A 53 -4.09 -1.70 -2.26
N ALA A 54 -4.42 -0.82 -1.33
CA ALA A 54 -5.69 -0.83 -0.63
C ALA A 54 -6.06 0.59 -0.17
N ASP A 55 -7.34 0.89 -0.04
CA ASP A 55 -7.77 2.12 0.64
C ASP A 55 -7.55 1.96 2.14
N THR A 56 -6.60 2.72 2.68
CA THR A 56 -6.27 2.73 4.09
C THR A 56 -6.52 4.09 4.73
N VAL A 57 -7.12 5.04 4.01
CA VAL A 57 -7.28 6.40 4.52
C VAL A 57 -8.33 6.47 5.63
N ASP A 58 -8.04 7.27 6.64
CA ASP A 58 -9.03 7.75 7.60
C ASP A 58 -9.80 8.93 6.97
N GLU A 59 -11.12 8.79 6.85
CA GLU A 59 -11.97 9.80 6.21
C GLU A 59 -12.13 11.07 7.04
N GLU A 60 -11.98 10.97 8.37
CA GLU A 60 -12.03 12.11 9.29
C GLU A 60 -10.69 12.85 9.33
N ASN A 61 -9.58 12.13 9.13
CA ASN A 61 -8.25 12.70 9.03
C ASN A 61 -7.42 12.03 7.91
N ARG A 62 -7.47 12.62 6.71
CA ARG A 62 -6.82 12.07 5.51
C ARG A 62 -5.29 12.01 5.55
N LEU A 63 -4.64 12.58 6.57
CA LEU A 63 -3.20 12.41 6.81
C LEU A 63 -2.86 11.14 7.57
N ARG A 64 -3.86 10.42 8.06
CA ARG A 64 -3.69 9.20 8.86
C ARG A 64 -4.25 7.99 8.13
N HIS A 65 -3.69 6.84 8.46
CA HIS A 65 -4.34 5.57 8.15
C HIS A 65 -5.48 5.28 9.13
N ASP A 66 -6.61 4.78 8.61
CA ASP A 66 -7.59 4.07 9.43
C ASP A 66 -6.97 2.73 9.84
N SER A 67 -6.79 2.52 11.14
CA SER A 67 -6.14 1.33 11.68
C SER A 67 -6.91 0.04 11.40
N LYS A 68 -8.24 0.10 11.30
CA LYS A 68 -9.08 -1.05 10.95
C LYS A 68 -8.93 -1.39 9.47
N LYS A 69 -9.03 -0.39 8.57
CA LYS A 69 -8.80 -0.60 7.13
C LYS A 69 -7.42 -1.20 6.89
N LEU A 70 -6.38 -0.59 7.46
CA LEU A 70 -4.99 -1.07 7.35
C LEU A 70 -4.83 -2.50 7.87
N GLY A 71 -5.34 -2.80 9.06
CA GLY A 71 -5.25 -4.14 9.66
C GLY A 71 -5.97 -5.20 8.82
N SER A 72 -7.18 -4.90 8.35
CA SER A 72 -7.95 -5.79 7.48
C SER A 72 -7.25 -6.04 6.15
N SER A 73 -6.70 -5.00 5.51
CA SER A 73 -5.93 -5.13 4.25
C SER A 73 -4.68 -5.99 4.44
N LEU A 74 -3.94 -5.78 5.53
CA LEU A 74 -2.73 -6.55 5.83
C LEU A 74 -3.05 -8.03 6.07
N MET A 75 -4.08 -8.33 6.87
CA MET A 75 -4.48 -9.70 7.15
C MET A 75 -5.05 -10.39 5.91
N GLY A 76 -5.86 -9.68 5.12
CA GLY A 76 -6.37 -10.18 3.84
C GLY A 76 -5.24 -10.58 2.90
N PHE A 77 -4.27 -9.69 2.70
CA PHE A 77 -3.07 -9.96 1.90
C PHE A 77 -2.26 -11.16 2.43
N TYR A 78 -2.04 -11.23 3.75
CA TYR A 78 -1.32 -12.35 4.38
C TYR A 78 -2.01 -13.70 4.09
N TYR A 79 -3.33 -13.77 4.28
CA TYR A 79 -4.09 -14.99 4.02
C TYR A 79 -4.15 -15.34 2.54
N GLU A 80 -4.22 -14.34 1.65
CA GLU A 80 -4.17 -14.54 0.21
C GLU A 80 -2.84 -15.16 -0.21
N LYS A 81 -1.69 -14.61 0.23
CA LYS A 81 -0.38 -15.20 -0.09
C LYS A 81 -0.22 -16.62 0.45
N ARG A 82 -0.75 -16.87 1.65
CA ARG A 82 -0.73 -18.21 2.26
C ARG A 82 -1.59 -19.22 1.49
N GLN A 83 -2.76 -18.80 0.99
CA GLN A 83 -3.66 -19.65 0.22
C GLN A 83 -3.24 -19.79 -1.25
N GLY A 84 -2.67 -18.74 -1.84
CA GLY A 84 -2.15 -18.69 -3.21
C GLY A 84 -0.93 -19.59 -3.43
N ASN A 85 -0.15 -19.86 -2.37
CA ASN A 85 0.85 -20.93 -2.34
C ASN A 85 0.25 -22.35 -2.37
N GLY A 86 -1.07 -22.50 -2.20
CA GLY A 86 -1.80 -23.77 -2.27
C GLY A 86 -2.78 -23.88 -3.45
N ARG A 87 -3.43 -22.80 -3.89
CA ARG A 87 -4.35 -22.75 -5.05
C ARG A 87 -4.41 -21.33 -5.63
N ARG A 88 -4.06 -21.16 -6.90
CA ARG A 88 -4.20 -19.92 -7.67
C ARG A 88 -5.69 -19.65 -7.95
N THR A 89 -6.31 -18.71 -7.24
CA THR A 89 -7.59 -18.11 -7.69
C THR A 89 -7.70 -16.68 -7.18
N GLY A 90 -7.81 -15.73 -8.11
CA GLY A 90 -7.60 -14.31 -7.89
C GLY A 90 -8.70 -13.59 -7.12
N TRP A 91 -8.27 -12.60 -6.35
CA TRP A 91 -9.11 -11.57 -5.73
C TRP A 91 -8.73 -10.21 -6.32
N LEU A 92 -9.18 -9.94 -7.55
CA LEU A 92 -9.01 -8.64 -8.20
C LEU A 92 -10.35 -7.98 -8.57
N SER A 93 -11.47 -8.32 -7.89
CA SER A 93 -12.80 -7.83 -8.35
C SER A 93 -13.84 -7.46 -7.28
N LEU A 94 -13.58 -7.45 -5.98
CA LEU A 94 -14.70 -7.33 -5.01
C LEU A 94 -14.65 -6.18 -3.98
N LEU A 95 -13.84 -5.15 -4.19
CA LEU A 95 -13.86 -3.98 -3.29
C LEU A 95 -14.18 -2.65 -3.97
N ASN A 96 -14.79 -2.67 -5.16
CA ASN A 96 -15.25 -1.46 -5.84
C ASN A 96 -16.78 -1.45 -6.02
N HIS A 97 -17.54 -1.55 -4.92
CA HIS A 97 -18.95 -1.13 -4.87
C HIS A 97 -19.30 -0.59 -3.48
N ARG A 98 -19.14 0.71 -3.32
CA ARG A 98 -20.08 1.57 -2.60
C ARG A 98 -20.22 2.88 -3.36
#